data_AF-A0A940VB75-F1
#
_entry.id   AF-A0A940VB75-F1
#
_cell.length_a   1.000
_cell.length_b   1.000
_cell.length_c   1.000
_cell.angle_alpha   90.00
_cell.angle_beta   90.00
_cell.angle_gamma   90.00
#
_symmetry.space_group_name_H-M   'P 1'
#
loop_
_entity.id
_entity.type
_entity.pdbx_description
1 polymer ?
#
loop_
_entity_poly.entity_id
_entity_poly.type
_entity_poly.pdbx_seq_one_letter_code
_entity_poly.pdbx_strand_id
1 'polypeptide(L)'
;MGIRGLRNGAIVTFFISMAILLVGGYFAVDKVPPVPAKVVSGQAAVTDQATIMRGQDTYQRYGLMDHGSVWGHGSLRGMDFAAHTLHMVGEHMRDFVAGGGQPQSGAYAGLPDAKKREADAAVISEMRTNRYNESAKTLELTPAQVYALERVRA
;
A
#
# COMPACT_ATOMS: atom_id res chain seq x y z
N MET A 1 45.76 -3.27 -24.07
CA MET A 1 44.39 -3.65 -24.51
C MET A 1 43.99 -2.69 -25.63
N GLY A 2 43.75 -3.17 -26.86
CA GLY A 2 43.43 -2.28 -27.99
C GLY A 2 41.95 -1.91 -28.07
N ILE A 3 41.59 -0.89 -28.86
CA ILE A 3 40.21 -0.41 -29.09
C ILE A 3 39.22 -1.54 -29.41
N ARG A 4 39.63 -2.55 -30.19
CA ARG A 4 38.78 -3.71 -30.52
C ARG A 4 38.45 -4.56 -29.29
N GLY A 5 39.37 -4.69 -28.33
CA GLY A 5 39.15 -5.40 -27.08
C GLY A 5 38.16 -4.67 -26.17
N LEU A 6 38.31 -3.35 -26.02
CA LEU A 6 37.35 -2.54 -25.24
C LEU A 6 35.95 -2.56 -25.87
N ARG A 7 35.85 -2.42 -27.19
CA ARG A 7 34.58 -2.52 -27.92
C ARG A 7 33.87 -3.85 -27.66
N ASN A 8 34.59 -4.96 -27.81
CA ASN A 8 34.01 -6.28 -27.60
C ASN A 8 33.62 -6.49 -26.13
N GLY A 9 34.44 -6.00 -25.19
CA GLY A 9 34.10 -6.00 -23.76
C GLY A 9 32.80 -5.25 -23.46
N ALA A 10 32.64 -4.02 -23.97
CA ALA A 10 31.43 -3.23 -23.79
C ALA A 10 30.18 -3.91 -24.37
N ILE A 11 30.31 -4.52 -25.56
CA ILE A 11 29.21 -5.29 -26.18
C ILE A 11 28.80 -6.47 -25.29
N VAL A 12 29.77 -7.25 -24.81
CA VAL A 12 29.50 -8.40 -23.94
C VAL A 12 28.85 -7.95 -22.62
N THR A 13 29.38 -6.91 -21.98
CA THR A 13 28.79 -6.34 -20.77
C THR A 13 27.34 -5.92 -21.00
N PHE A 14 27.06 -5.20 -22.09
CA PHE A 14 25.69 -4.77 -22.41
C PHE A 14 24.72 -5.96 -22.52
N PHE A 15 25.07 -6.98 -23.30
CA PHE A 15 24.18 -8.13 -23.50
C PHE A 15 24.01 -8.97 -22.24
N ILE A 16 25.07 -9.13 -21.43
CA ILE A 16 24.95 -9.83 -20.14
C ILE A 16 24.07 -9.03 -19.18
N SER A 17 24.28 -7.73 -19.04
CA SER A 17 23.44 -6.87 -18.20
C SER A 17 21.98 -6.87 -18.65
N MET A 18 21.73 -6.84 -19.96
CA MET A 18 20.38 -6.93 -20.53
C MET A 18 19.73 -8.29 -20.25
N ALA A 19 20.47 -9.38 -20.41
CA ALA A 19 19.98 -10.72 -20.10
C ALA A 19 19.58 -10.83 -18.62
N ILE A 20 20.41 -10.32 -17.71
CA ILE A 20 20.11 -10.29 -16.27
C ILE A 20 18.85 -9.47 -15.99
N LEU A 21 18.73 -8.27 -16.59
CA LEU A 21 17.57 -7.40 -16.42
C LEU A 21 16.27 -8.08 -16.88
N LEU A 22 16.27 -8.69 -18.07
CA LEU A 22 15.08 -9.32 -18.64
C LEU A 22 14.65 -10.57 -17.85
N VAL A 23 15.62 -11.41 -17.47
CA VAL A 23 15.36 -12.59 -16.63
C VAL A 23 14.82 -12.16 -15.26
N GLY A 24 15.42 -11.14 -14.64
CA GLY A 24 14.94 -10.58 -13.38
C GLY A 24 13.51 -10.03 -13.50
N GLY A 25 13.22 -9.29 -14.56
CA GLY A 25 11.88 -8.76 -14.85
C GLY A 25 10.85 -9.86 -15.04
N TYR A 26 11.19 -10.92 -15.77
CA TYR A 26 10.32 -12.08 -15.97
C TYR A 26 9.95 -12.76 -14.64
N PHE A 27 10.90 -12.93 -13.72
CA PHE A 27 10.61 -13.50 -12.40
C PHE A 27 9.87 -12.57 -11.44
N ALA A 28 9.81 -11.27 -11.74
CA ALA A 28 9.19 -10.25 -10.90
C ALA A 28 7.76 -9.90 -11.32
N VAL A 29 7.37 -10.13 -12.59
CA VAL A 29 6.11 -9.65 -13.17
C VAL A 29 4.87 -10.12 -12.40
N ASP A 30 4.86 -11.37 -11.93
CA ASP A 30 3.74 -11.96 -11.21
C ASP A 30 3.81 -11.75 -9.68
N LYS A 31 4.83 -11.06 -9.18
CA LYS A 31 5.07 -10.85 -7.74
C LYS A 31 4.61 -9.47 -7.25
N VAL A 32 3.87 -8.74 -8.08
CA VAL A 32 3.33 -7.43 -7.72
C VAL A 32 2.06 -7.57 -6.86
N PRO A 33 1.77 -6.63 -5.95
CA PRO A 33 0.50 -6.63 -5.22
C PRO A 33 -0.69 -6.57 -6.19
N PRO A 34 -1.65 -7.50 -6.10
CA PRO A 34 -2.80 -7.51 -7.00
C PRO A 34 -3.75 -6.35 -6.69
N VAL A 35 -4.30 -5.71 -7.72
CA VAL A 35 -5.43 -4.78 -7.56
C VAL A 35 -6.73 -5.60 -7.49
N PRO A 36 -7.45 -5.62 -6.36
CA PRO A 36 -8.65 -6.43 -6.22
C PRO A 36 -9.75 -5.97 -7.18
N ALA A 37 -10.49 -6.92 -7.77
CA ALA A 37 -11.69 -6.62 -8.55
C ALA A 37 -12.77 -5.98 -7.67
N LYS A 38 -12.90 -6.46 -6.43
CA LYS A 38 -13.85 -5.99 -5.42
C LYS A 38 -13.20 -5.90 -4.06
N VAL A 39 -13.62 -4.92 -3.27
CA VAL A 39 -13.27 -4.78 -1.86
C VAL A 39 -14.57 -4.76 -1.07
N VAL A 40 -14.69 -5.65 -0.10
CA VAL A 40 -15.92 -5.87 0.67
C VAL A 40 -15.66 -5.86 2.17
N SER A 41 -16.72 -5.71 2.96
CA SER A 41 -16.71 -6.01 4.39
C SER A 41 -17.99 -6.75 4.72
N GLY A 42 -17.88 -8.05 5.03
CA GLY A 42 -19.03 -8.95 5.04
C GLY A 42 -19.77 -8.92 3.70
N GLN A 43 -21.05 -8.52 3.72
CA GLN A 43 -21.89 -8.43 2.51
C GLN A 43 -21.85 -7.05 1.84
N ALA A 44 -21.24 -6.04 2.47
CA ALA A 44 -21.21 -4.68 1.97
C ALA A 44 -20.06 -4.46 0.98
N ALA A 45 -20.34 -3.81 -0.15
CA ALA A 45 -19.31 -3.35 -1.08
C ALA A 45 -18.68 -2.04 -0.57
N VAL A 46 -17.35 -2.00 -0.48
CA VAL A 46 -16.59 -0.85 0.03
C VAL A 46 -15.98 -0.03 -1.10
N THR A 47 -15.36 -0.70 -2.06
CA THR A 47 -14.80 -0.10 -3.29
C THR A 47 -14.55 -1.20 -4.33
N ASP A 48 -14.17 -0.81 -5.54
CA ASP A 48 -13.83 -1.72 -6.62
C ASP A 48 -12.55 -1.30 -7.35
N GLN A 49 -12.09 -2.17 -8.26
CA GLN A 49 -10.94 -1.91 -9.10
C GLN A 49 -11.08 -0.60 -9.89
N ALA A 50 -12.26 -0.35 -10.46
CA ALA A 50 -12.49 0.82 -11.30
C ALA A 50 -12.30 2.13 -10.52
N THR A 51 -12.72 2.17 -9.26
CA THR A 51 -12.53 3.30 -8.36
C THR A 51 -11.06 3.51 -8.01
N ILE A 52 -10.32 2.43 -7.75
CA ILE A 52 -8.86 2.49 -7.48
C ILE A 52 -8.13 3.07 -8.71
N MET A 53 -8.44 2.56 -9.90
CA MET A 53 -7.82 3.04 -11.15
C MET A 53 -8.15 4.51 -11.43
N ARG A 54 -9.41 4.94 -11.23
CA ARG A 54 -9.78 6.37 -11.35
C ARG A 54 -9.03 7.25 -10.35
N GLY A 55 -8.77 6.75 -9.14
CA GLY A 55 -7.94 7.44 -8.16
C GLY A 55 -6.50 7.61 -8.65
N GLN A 56 -5.93 6.57 -9.24
CA GLN A 56 -4.61 6.63 -9.88
C GLN A 56 -4.58 7.64 -11.05
N ASP A 57 -5.58 7.63 -11.93
CA ASP A 57 -5.69 8.58 -13.04
C ASP A 57 -5.79 10.02 -12.52
N THR A 58 -6.52 10.23 -11.43
CA THR A 58 -6.64 11.54 -10.77
C THR A 58 -5.30 11.99 -10.20
N TYR A 59 -4.57 11.11 -9.52
CA TYR A 59 -3.22 11.37 -9.00
C TYR A 59 -2.26 11.80 -10.12
N GLN A 60 -2.28 11.10 -11.26
CA GLN A 60 -1.45 11.41 -12.42
C GLN A 60 -1.87 12.72 -13.09
N ARG A 61 -3.17 12.94 -13.29
CA ARG A 61 -3.72 14.15 -13.92
C ARG A 61 -3.29 15.43 -13.21
N TYR A 62 -3.17 15.40 -11.89
CA TYR A 62 -2.76 16.56 -11.09
C TYR A 62 -1.25 16.62 -10.84
N GLY A 63 -0.45 15.73 -11.43
CA GLY A 63 1.01 15.75 -11.30
C GLY A 63 1.47 15.59 -9.84
N LEU A 64 0.73 14.81 -9.03
CA LEU A 64 0.98 14.75 -7.59
C LEU A 64 2.34 14.12 -7.23
N MET A 65 2.99 13.40 -8.15
CA MET A 65 4.36 12.93 -7.99
C MET A 65 5.40 14.07 -8.04
N ASP A 66 5.07 15.21 -8.65
CA ASP A 66 5.89 16.44 -8.62
C ASP A 66 5.61 17.28 -7.37
N HIS A 67 4.59 16.91 -6.59
CA HIS A 67 4.25 17.55 -5.33
C HIS A 67 4.64 16.71 -4.11
N GLY A 68 4.48 15.39 -4.14
CA GLY A 68 4.84 14.47 -3.06
C GLY A 68 5.34 13.14 -3.63
N SER A 69 5.15 12.04 -2.88
CA SER A 69 5.62 10.71 -3.30
C SER A 69 4.63 9.59 -3.00
N VAL A 70 4.79 8.46 -3.70
CA VAL A 70 4.15 7.18 -3.36
C VAL A 70 5.24 6.13 -3.32
N TRP A 71 5.31 5.37 -2.22
CA TRP A 71 6.35 4.35 -2.00
C TRP A 71 7.77 4.92 -2.15
N GLY A 72 7.99 6.15 -1.70
CA GLY A 72 9.27 6.84 -1.77
C GLY A 72 9.65 7.37 -3.15
N HIS A 73 8.82 7.19 -4.17
CA HIS A 73 9.08 7.72 -5.51
C HIS A 73 8.26 8.99 -5.74
N GLY A 74 8.96 10.09 -6.05
CA GLY A 74 8.36 11.39 -6.33
C GLY A 74 9.23 12.51 -5.77
N SER A 75 8.60 13.66 -5.56
CA SER A 75 9.24 14.82 -4.97
C SER A 75 9.16 14.80 -3.44
N LEU A 76 9.97 15.65 -2.80
CA LEU A 76 10.03 15.80 -1.34
C LEU A 76 9.33 17.08 -0.85
N ARG A 77 8.51 17.72 -1.69
CA ARG A 77 7.84 18.99 -1.33
C ARG A 77 6.65 18.77 -0.39
N GLY A 78 5.87 17.74 -0.66
CA GLY A 78 4.70 17.30 0.07
C GLY A 78 4.98 16.00 0.81
N MET A 79 3.91 15.34 1.25
CA MET A 79 4.02 14.08 1.98
C MET A 79 4.23 12.87 1.05
N ASP A 80 4.70 11.77 1.61
CA ASP A 80 4.50 10.46 0.99
C ASP A 80 3.06 10.01 1.24
N PHE A 81 2.24 9.98 0.19
CA PHE A 81 0.81 9.67 0.29
C PHE A 81 0.55 8.28 0.85
N ALA A 82 1.40 7.29 0.51
CA ALA A 82 1.25 5.92 1.00
C ALA A 82 1.58 5.82 2.49
N ALA A 83 2.69 6.41 2.93
CA ALA A 83 3.08 6.40 4.34
C ALA A 83 2.11 7.20 5.21
N HIS A 84 1.68 8.38 4.75
CA HIS A 84 0.73 9.20 5.48
C HIS A 84 -0.64 8.52 5.60
N THR A 85 -1.15 7.93 4.51
CA THR A 85 -2.40 7.15 4.55
C THR A 85 -2.29 5.96 5.49
N LEU A 86 -1.17 5.22 5.45
CA LEU A 86 -0.95 4.07 6.34
C LEU A 86 -0.92 4.48 7.81
N HIS A 87 -0.32 5.64 8.11
CA HIS A 87 -0.30 6.21 9.45
C HIS A 87 -1.70 6.53 9.96
N MET A 88 -2.50 7.29 9.18
CA MET A 88 -3.88 7.62 9.53
C MET A 88 -4.74 6.36 9.69
N VAL A 89 -4.58 5.37 8.81
CA VAL A 89 -5.27 4.07 8.95
C VAL A 89 -4.94 3.42 10.29
N GLY A 90 -3.66 3.37 10.67
CA GLY A 90 -3.23 2.82 11.95
C GLY A 90 -3.77 3.60 13.15
N GLU A 91 -3.83 4.93 13.09
CA GLU A 91 -4.47 5.77 14.12
C GLU A 91 -5.96 5.45 14.29
N HIS A 92 -6.72 5.44 13.20
CA HIS A 92 -8.15 5.20 13.27
C HIS A 92 -8.52 3.75 13.63
N MET A 93 -7.74 2.76 13.20
CA MET A 93 -7.93 1.38 13.64
C MET A 93 -7.68 1.25 15.15
N ARG A 94 -6.68 1.95 15.70
CA ARG A 94 -6.41 1.95 17.15
C ARG A 94 -7.54 2.59 17.94
N ASP A 95 -8.11 3.68 17.44
CA ASP A 95 -9.32 4.29 18.02
C ASP A 95 -10.50 3.32 18.03
N PHE A 96 -10.74 2.58 16.94
CA PHE A 96 -11.81 1.59 16.85
C PHE A 96 -11.62 0.43 17.85
N VAL A 97 -10.40 -0.09 17.96
CA VAL A 97 -10.07 -1.15 18.93
C VAL A 97 -10.20 -0.63 20.36
N ALA A 98 -9.74 0.59 20.64
CA ALA A 98 -9.87 1.24 21.94
C ALA A 98 -11.32 1.49 22.35
N GLY A 99 -12.20 1.76 21.38
CA GLY A 99 -13.65 1.87 21.55
C GLY A 99 -14.38 0.54 21.73
N GLY A 100 -13.66 -0.59 21.90
CA GLY A 100 -14.26 -1.91 22.05
C GLY A 100 -14.92 -2.44 20.78
N GLY A 101 -14.41 -2.05 19.62
CA GLY A 101 -14.98 -2.42 18.32
C GLY A 101 -16.13 -1.50 17.87
N GLN A 102 -16.19 -0.29 18.41
CA GLN A 102 -17.15 0.74 18.01
C GLN A 102 -16.41 2.01 17.51
N PRO A 103 -16.97 2.74 16.54
CA PRO A 103 -16.44 4.02 16.08
C PRO A 103 -16.34 5.04 17.23
N GLN A 104 -15.13 5.30 17.72
CA GLN A 104 -14.91 6.28 18.77
C GLN A 104 -13.58 7.03 18.57
N SER A 105 -13.67 8.22 17.99
CA SER A 105 -12.49 9.06 17.74
C SER A 105 -11.82 9.48 19.06
N GLY A 106 -10.50 9.36 19.13
CA GLY A 106 -9.70 9.71 20.31
C GLY A 106 -9.75 8.71 21.46
N ALA A 107 -10.44 7.57 21.31
CA ALA A 107 -10.51 6.54 22.34
C ALA A 107 -9.12 6.00 22.71
N TYR A 108 -8.22 5.86 21.75
CA TYR A 108 -6.87 5.35 22.00
C TYR A 108 -6.07 6.28 22.92
N ALA A 109 -6.23 7.60 22.78
CA ALA A 109 -5.45 8.57 23.55
C ALA A 109 -5.69 8.45 25.06
N GLY A 110 -6.93 8.14 25.47
CA GLY A 110 -7.35 8.00 26.86
C GLY A 110 -6.99 6.64 27.50
N LEU A 111 -6.45 5.69 26.74
CA LEU A 111 -6.08 4.39 27.29
C LEU A 111 -4.81 4.47 28.18
N PRO A 112 -4.74 3.68 29.26
CA PRO A 112 -3.49 3.42 29.97
C PRO A 112 -2.45 2.76 29.04
N ASP A 113 -1.16 2.97 29.30
CA ASP A 113 -0.07 2.48 28.45
C ASP A 113 -0.10 0.98 28.16
N ALA A 114 -0.49 0.16 29.15
CA ALA A 114 -0.64 -1.29 28.96
C ALA A 114 -1.72 -1.61 27.93
N LYS A 115 -2.84 -0.88 27.93
CA LYS A 115 -3.94 -1.05 26.98
C LYS A 115 -3.61 -0.48 25.60
N LYS A 116 -2.80 0.58 25.53
CA LYS A 116 -2.26 1.08 24.25
C LYS A 116 -1.41 0.03 23.55
N ARG A 117 -0.50 -0.63 24.26
CA ARG A 117 0.34 -1.70 23.71
C ARG A 117 -0.48 -2.90 23.22
N GLU A 118 -1.54 -3.26 23.94
CA GLU A 118 -2.48 -4.31 23.53
C GLU A 118 -3.19 -3.93 22.22
N ALA A 119 -3.71 -2.70 22.13
CA ALA A 119 -4.35 -2.20 20.92
C ALA A 119 -3.38 -2.10 19.74
N ASP A 120 -2.15 -1.63 19.96
CA ASP A 120 -1.10 -1.55 18.93
C ASP A 120 -0.78 -2.94 18.37
N ALA A 121 -0.59 -3.94 19.25
CA ALA A 121 -0.30 -5.31 18.83
C ALA A 121 -1.46 -5.92 18.04
N ALA A 122 -2.71 -5.69 18.46
CA ALA A 122 -3.90 -6.16 17.77
C ALA A 122 -4.00 -5.55 16.35
N VAL A 123 -3.85 -4.23 16.23
CA VAL A 123 -3.91 -3.52 14.95
C VAL A 123 -2.78 -3.95 14.02
N ILE A 124 -1.54 -4.09 14.52
CA ILE A 124 -0.40 -4.56 13.72
C ILE A 124 -0.67 -5.97 13.18
N SER A 125 -1.14 -6.89 14.02
CA SER A 125 -1.47 -8.26 13.62
C SER A 125 -2.57 -8.26 12.55
N GLU A 126 -3.61 -7.46 12.75
CA GLU A 126 -4.73 -7.36 11.84
C GLU A 126 -4.31 -6.81 10.47
N MET A 127 -3.54 -5.73 10.43
CA MET A 127 -3.08 -5.10 9.18
C MET A 127 -2.13 -5.99 8.37
N ARG A 128 -1.32 -6.83 9.03
CA ARG A 128 -0.36 -7.72 8.37
C ARG A 128 -1.00 -8.99 7.81
N THR A 129 -2.21 -9.32 8.25
CA THR A 129 -2.93 -10.50 7.76
C THR A 129 -3.50 -10.22 6.37
N ASN A 130 -3.03 -10.96 5.37
CA ASN A 130 -3.56 -10.87 4.00
C ASN A 130 -4.95 -11.52 3.92
N ARG A 131 -5.95 -10.74 3.49
CA ARG A 131 -7.35 -11.16 3.30
C ARG A 131 -7.79 -11.10 1.84
N TYR A 132 -6.84 -11.09 0.91
CA TYR A 132 -7.13 -11.16 -0.51
C TYR A 132 -7.38 -12.61 -0.93
N ASN A 133 -8.54 -12.87 -1.52
CA ASN A 133 -8.86 -14.13 -2.17
C ASN A 133 -8.52 -14.02 -3.66
N GLU A 134 -7.52 -14.79 -4.09
CA GLU A 134 -7.02 -14.78 -5.47
C GLU A 134 -8.05 -15.31 -6.48
N SER A 135 -8.75 -16.40 -6.13
CA SER A 135 -9.75 -17.02 -7.01
C SER A 135 -10.96 -16.11 -7.27
N ALA A 136 -11.41 -15.41 -6.23
CA ALA A 136 -12.55 -14.49 -6.29
C ALA A 136 -12.12 -13.04 -6.64
N LYS A 137 -10.81 -12.78 -6.72
CA LYS A 137 -10.21 -11.44 -6.87
C LYS A 137 -10.81 -10.41 -5.92
N THR A 138 -11.07 -10.82 -4.68
CA THR A 138 -11.81 -10.02 -3.69
C THR A 138 -10.96 -9.83 -2.45
N LEU A 139 -10.84 -8.58 -1.99
CA LEU A 139 -10.23 -8.25 -0.71
C LEU A 139 -11.32 -8.03 0.34
N GLU A 140 -11.24 -8.73 1.47
CA GLU A 140 -12.12 -8.50 2.61
C GLU A 140 -11.45 -7.58 3.63
N LEU A 141 -12.10 -6.47 3.95
CA LEU A 141 -11.71 -5.54 5.00
C LEU A 141 -12.49 -5.82 6.29
N THR A 142 -11.78 -5.76 7.41
CA THR A 142 -12.40 -5.83 8.74
C THR A 142 -13.21 -4.57 9.04
N PRO A 143 -14.11 -4.60 10.04
CA PRO A 143 -14.82 -3.40 10.48
C PRO A 143 -13.89 -2.25 10.89
N ALA A 144 -12.76 -2.55 11.53
CA ALA A 144 -11.77 -1.54 11.92
C ALA A 144 -11.10 -0.89 10.69
N GLN A 145 -10.77 -1.68 9.67
CA GLN A 145 -10.21 -1.18 8.41
C GLN A 145 -11.21 -0.34 7.61
N VAL A 146 -12.49 -0.71 7.61
CA VAL A 146 -13.56 0.08 6.99
C VAL A 146 -13.73 1.42 7.71
N TYR A 147 -13.83 1.40 9.04
CA TYR A 147 -13.90 2.64 9.83
C TYR A 147 -12.71 3.55 9.53
N ALA A 148 -11.49 3.00 9.51
CA ALA A 148 -10.30 3.76 9.19
C ALA A 148 -10.32 4.36 7.77
N LEU A 149 -10.77 3.60 6.78
CA LEU A 149 -10.92 4.07 5.40
C LEU A 149 -11.93 5.22 5.30
N GLU A 150 -13.06 5.12 6.00
CA GLU A 150 -14.07 6.18 6.05
C GLU A 150 -13.51 7.46 6.66
N ARG A 151 -12.75 7.35 7.75
CA ARG A 151 -12.14 8.50 8.44
C ARG A 151 -11.04 9.16 7.60
N VAL A 152 -10.28 8.40 6.82
CA VAL A 152 -9.28 8.94 5.87
C VAL A 152 -9.92 9.70 4.71
N ARG A 153 -11.15 9.34 4.32
CA ARG A 153 -11.88 9.97 3.20
C ARG A 153 -12.67 11.22 3.59
N ALA A 154 -12.94 11.41 4.88
CA ALA A 154 -13.75 12.51 5.41
C ALA A 154 -12.96 13.83 5.48
#